data_AF-A0A946FH53-F1
#
_entry.id   AF-A0A946FH53-F1
#
_cell.length_a   1.000
_cell.length_b   1.000
_cell.length_c   1.000
_cell.angle_alpha   90.00
_cell.angle_beta   90.00
_cell.angle_gamma   90.00
#
_symmetry.space_group_name_H-M   'P 1'
#
loop_
_entity.id
_entity.type
_entity.pdbx_description
1 polymer ?
#
loop_
_entity_poly.entity_id
_entity_poly.type
_entity_poly.pdbx_seq_one_letter_code
_entity_poly.pdbx_strand_id
1 'polypeptide(L)'
;MDALNPRFPEDKVESEKDALELLCNAENVLKVAQDIVEYGLNPLDLIGVIRDGEPTEDLNHQNYIVVEGNRRICALKLLNDPEIAPSDQRKAYRQLSEKWKENKINKISCCILNNRDASKVWLERLHGDSNGGIGRKKWDAEQKERFTGGSRNAIALAVFDYAEKKMKVLTEEQRKK
;
A
#
# COMPACT_ATOMS: atom_id res chain seq x y z
N MET A 1 -13.81 -5.76 -5.66
CA MET A 1 -12.44 -6.03 -5.14
C MET A 1 -11.90 -7.28 -5.80
N ASP A 2 -10.61 -7.57 -5.69
CA ASP A 2 -10.03 -8.79 -6.28
C ASP A 2 -10.21 -10.02 -5.37
N ALA A 3 -11.08 -10.95 -5.77
CA ALA A 3 -11.30 -12.21 -5.06
C ALA A 3 -10.07 -13.15 -5.08
N LEU A 4 -9.17 -12.98 -6.05
CA LEU A 4 -7.94 -13.77 -6.20
C LEU A 4 -6.72 -13.08 -5.59
N ASN A 5 -6.92 -12.16 -4.65
CA ASN A 5 -5.84 -11.47 -3.97
C ASN A 5 -5.03 -12.49 -3.14
N PRO A 6 -3.69 -12.61 -3.32
CA PRO A 6 -2.85 -13.58 -2.60
C PRO A 6 -2.84 -13.44 -1.07
N ARG A 7 -3.43 -12.37 -0.52
CA ARG A 7 -3.63 -12.18 0.91
C ARG A 7 -4.81 -12.98 1.48
N PHE A 8 -5.69 -13.48 0.63
CA PHE A 8 -6.84 -14.27 1.03
C PHE A 8 -6.53 -15.77 0.98
N PRO A 9 -7.05 -16.56 1.93
CA PRO A 9 -7.15 -18.01 1.75
C PRO A 9 -8.02 -18.30 0.52
N GLU A 10 -7.59 -19.22 -0.35
CA GLU A 10 -8.17 -19.51 -1.69
C GLU A 10 -9.67 -19.86 -1.66
N ASP A 11 -10.19 -20.25 -0.51
CA ASP A 11 -11.51 -20.81 -0.26
C ASP A 11 -12.45 -19.89 0.56
N LYS A 12 -12.05 -18.65 0.85
CA LYS A 12 -12.79 -17.76 1.78
C LYS A 12 -13.42 -16.52 1.16
N VAL A 13 -13.33 -16.33 -0.15
CA VAL A 13 -13.86 -15.13 -0.81
C VAL A 13 -14.83 -15.51 -1.91
N GLU A 14 -16.11 -15.50 -1.56
CA GLU A 14 -17.21 -15.74 -2.50
C GLU A 14 -17.89 -14.43 -2.92
N SER A 15 -17.73 -13.37 -2.12
CA SER A 15 -18.31 -12.06 -2.37
C SER A 15 -17.34 -10.91 -2.10
N GLU A 16 -17.67 -9.72 -2.60
CA GLU A 16 -16.93 -8.51 -2.26
C GLU A 16 -16.97 -8.18 -0.76
N LYS A 17 -18.06 -8.56 -0.08
CA LYS A 17 -18.20 -8.37 1.37
C LYS A 17 -17.17 -9.22 2.13
N ASP A 18 -16.98 -10.47 1.72
CA ASP A 18 -15.99 -11.37 2.35
C ASP A 18 -14.57 -10.82 2.14
N ALA A 19 -14.25 -10.38 0.91
CA ALA A 19 -12.97 -9.74 0.61
C ALA A 19 -12.72 -8.51 1.50
N LEU A 20 -13.76 -7.68 1.71
CA LEU A 20 -13.69 -6.50 2.55
C LEU A 20 -13.39 -6.87 4.00
N GLU A 21 -14.17 -7.81 4.54
CA GLU A 21 -14.06 -8.23 5.94
C GLU A 21 -12.69 -8.86 6.23
N LEU A 22 -12.21 -9.71 5.32
CA LEU A 22 -10.85 -10.28 5.42
C LEU A 22 -9.76 -9.22 5.39
N LEU A 23 -9.83 -8.23 4.49
CA LEU A 23 -8.85 -7.13 4.47
C LEU A 23 -8.88 -6.32 5.76
N CYS A 24 -10.07 -5.97 6.26
CA CYS A 24 -10.20 -5.22 7.50
C CYS A 24 -9.58 -5.94 8.69
N ASN A 25 -9.71 -7.27 8.75
CA ASN A 25 -9.24 -8.07 9.86
C ASN A 25 -7.76 -8.45 9.75
N ALA A 26 -7.25 -8.70 8.55
CA ALA A 26 -5.89 -9.21 8.34
C ALA A 26 -4.85 -8.14 7.97
N GLU A 27 -5.27 -7.03 7.35
CA GLU A 27 -4.36 -6.17 6.58
C GLU A 27 -4.27 -4.72 7.08
N ASN A 28 -4.71 -4.45 8.32
CA ASN A 28 -4.64 -3.13 8.97
C ASN A 28 -5.28 -1.98 8.14
N VAL A 29 -6.38 -2.26 7.44
CA VAL A 29 -7.06 -1.26 6.59
C VAL A 29 -7.45 -0.01 7.36
N LEU A 30 -7.82 -0.12 8.64
CA LEU A 30 -8.16 1.04 9.46
C LEU A 30 -7.02 2.05 9.58
N LYS A 31 -5.76 1.59 9.68
CA LYS A 31 -4.59 2.49 9.69
C LYS A 31 -4.39 3.16 8.34
N VAL A 32 -4.63 2.44 7.25
CA VAL A 32 -4.59 3.01 5.89
C VAL A 32 -5.66 4.08 5.73
N ALA A 33 -6.87 3.85 6.25
CA ALA A 33 -7.94 4.85 6.23
C ALA A 33 -7.61 6.09 7.04
N GLN A 34 -7.00 5.93 8.23
CA GLN A 34 -6.52 7.05 9.05
C GLN A 34 -5.48 7.90 8.30
N ASP A 35 -4.50 7.26 7.66
CA ASP A 35 -3.47 7.92 6.86
C ASP A 35 -4.07 8.68 5.66
N ILE A 36 -5.03 8.07 4.96
CA ILE A 36 -5.74 8.71 3.84
C ILE A 36 -6.54 9.94 4.29
N VAL A 37 -7.19 9.89 5.45
CA VAL A 37 -7.93 11.04 5.98
C VAL A 37 -6.99 12.19 6.35
N GLU A 38 -5.78 11.88 6.83
CA GLU A 38 -4.80 12.88 7.26
C GLU A 38 -4.03 13.50 6.07
N TYR A 39 -3.56 12.66 5.14
CA TYR A 39 -2.62 13.07 4.08
C TYR A 39 -3.15 12.90 2.65
N GLY A 40 -4.31 12.28 2.49
CA GLY A 40 -4.83 11.89 1.18
C GLY A 40 -4.18 10.60 0.64
N LEU A 41 -4.45 10.29 -0.62
CA LEU A 41 -3.81 9.14 -1.29
C LEU A 41 -2.35 9.46 -1.60
N ASN A 42 -1.45 8.50 -1.35
CA ASN A 42 -0.05 8.60 -1.76
C ASN A 42 0.05 8.80 -3.29
N PRO A 43 0.53 9.95 -3.79
CA PRO A 43 0.62 10.23 -5.22
C PRO A 43 1.71 9.41 -5.93
N LEU A 44 2.62 8.76 -5.19
CA LEU A 44 3.71 7.94 -5.74
C LEU A 44 3.30 6.48 -5.99
N ASP A 45 2.16 6.05 -5.43
CA ASP A 45 1.68 4.68 -5.57
C ASP A 45 0.36 4.69 -6.34
N LEU A 46 0.41 4.30 -7.62
CA LEU A 46 -0.81 4.14 -8.42
C LEU A 46 -1.61 2.91 -7.99
N ILE A 47 -2.93 2.95 -8.25
CA ILE A 47 -3.81 1.79 -8.15
C ILE A 47 -3.73 1.01 -9.46
N GLY A 48 -3.52 -0.29 -9.38
CA GLY A 48 -3.47 -1.17 -10.55
C GLY A 48 -4.80 -1.91 -10.71
N VAL A 49 -5.36 -1.87 -11.92
CA VAL A 49 -6.62 -2.55 -12.24
C VAL A 49 -6.51 -3.34 -13.54
N ILE A 50 -7.34 -4.35 -13.70
CA ILE A 50 -7.60 -5.03 -14.98
C ILE A 50 -9.10 -4.89 -15.31
N ARG A 51 -9.45 -4.94 -16.59
CA ARG A 51 -10.85 -4.95 -17.00
C ARG A 51 -11.52 -6.25 -16.55
N ASP A 52 -12.77 -6.12 -16.11
CA ASP A 52 -13.65 -7.24 -15.82
C ASP A 52 -14.66 -7.40 -16.96
N GLY A 53 -14.66 -8.57 -17.61
CA GLY A 53 -15.42 -8.81 -18.83
C GLY A 53 -14.83 -8.17 -20.09
N GLU A 54 -15.64 -8.13 -21.16
CA GLU A 54 -15.23 -7.61 -22.46
C GLU A 54 -14.92 -6.11 -22.43
N PRO A 55 -13.86 -5.64 -23.10
CA PRO A 55 -13.54 -4.23 -23.17
C PRO A 55 -14.66 -3.40 -23.82
N THR A 56 -15.16 -2.41 -23.09
CA THR A 56 -16.02 -1.35 -23.65
C THR A 56 -15.23 -0.07 -23.92
N GLU A 57 -15.65 0.69 -24.92
CA GLU A 57 -15.13 2.04 -25.21
C GLU A 57 -15.60 3.06 -24.17
N ASP A 58 -16.77 2.84 -23.55
CA ASP A 58 -17.27 3.70 -22.48
C ASP A 58 -16.71 3.26 -21.13
N LEU A 59 -15.65 3.96 -20.70
CA LEU A 59 -14.97 3.69 -19.43
C LEU A 59 -15.89 3.83 -18.20
N ASN A 60 -17.02 4.55 -18.28
CA ASN A 60 -17.95 4.68 -17.15
C ASN A 60 -18.79 3.41 -16.94
N HIS A 61 -18.95 2.58 -17.97
CA HIS A 61 -19.68 1.31 -17.92
C HIS A 61 -18.74 0.10 -17.89
N GLN A 62 -17.43 0.32 -17.84
CA GLN A 62 -16.43 -0.73 -17.67
C GLN A 62 -16.29 -1.09 -16.19
N ASN A 63 -16.47 -2.37 -15.88
CA ASN A 63 -16.09 -2.91 -14.58
C ASN A 63 -14.59 -3.23 -14.52
N TYR A 64 -14.01 -3.12 -13.34
CA TYR A 64 -12.58 -3.33 -13.11
C TYR A 64 -12.33 -4.17 -11.86
N ILE A 65 -11.31 -5.02 -11.93
CA ILE A 65 -10.77 -5.77 -10.79
C ILE A 65 -9.47 -5.10 -10.33
N VAL A 66 -9.36 -4.85 -9.02
CA VAL A 66 -8.22 -4.16 -8.41
C VAL A 66 -7.11 -5.16 -8.10
N VAL A 67 -6.08 -5.23 -8.95
CA VAL A 67 -4.95 -6.14 -8.76
C VAL A 67 -3.85 -5.55 -7.88
N GLU A 68 -3.77 -4.22 -7.78
CA GLU A 68 -2.86 -3.54 -6.84
C GLU A 68 -3.55 -2.39 -6.11
N GLY A 69 -3.28 -2.28 -4.80
CA GLY A 69 -3.87 -1.25 -3.95
C GLY A 69 -5.18 -1.65 -3.27
N ASN A 70 -5.46 -2.96 -3.16
CA ASN A 70 -6.67 -3.50 -2.52
C ASN A 70 -6.96 -2.88 -1.14
N ARG A 71 -5.94 -2.71 -0.28
CA ARG A 71 -6.11 -2.07 1.05
C ARG A 71 -6.56 -0.61 0.95
N ARG A 72 -6.05 0.13 -0.03
CA ARG A 72 -6.37 1.54 -0.26
C ARG A 72 -7.78 1.69 -0.82
N ILE A 73 -8.17 0.85 -1.77
CA ILE A 73 -9.54 0.82 -2.28
C ILE A 73 -10.54 0.40 -1.21
N CYS A 74 -10.20 -0.61 -0.41
CA CYS A 74 -11.02 -1.04 0.73
C CYS A 74 -11.22 0.12 1.73
N ALA A 75 -10.14 0.80 2.11
CA ALA A 75 -10.21 1.99 2.97
C ALA A 75 -11.11 3.09 2.37
N LEU A 76 -10.94 3.42 1.09
CA LEU A 76 -11.77 4.43 0.42
C LEU A 76 -13.25 4.04 0.38
N LYS A 77 -13.57 2.77 0.10
CA LYS A 77 -14.95 2.26 0.15
C LYS A 77 -15.56 2.46 1.55
N LEU A 78 -14.81 2.13 2.60
CA LEU A 78 -15.23 2.23 3.99
C LEU A 78 -15.33 3.68 4.50
N LEU A 79 -14.48 4.57 3.99
CA LEU A 79 -14.58 6.01 4.27
C LEU A 79 -15.80 6.62 3.58
N ASN A 80 -16.13 6.15 2.38
CA ASN A 80 -17.27 6.62 1.60
C ASN A 80 -18.61 6.05 2.10
N ASP A 81 -18.60 4.82 2.58
CA ASP A 81 -19.73 4.14 3.21
C ASP A 81 -19.24 3.38 4.46
N PRO A 82 -19.33 3.96 5.65
CA PRO A 82 -18.88 3.29 6.87
C PRO A 82 -19.77 2.11 7.28
N GLU A 83 -20.98 1.96 6.73
CA GLU A 83 -21.91 0.91 7.16
C GLU A 83 -21.50 -0.49 6.70
N ILE A 84 -20.78 -0.59 5.58
CA ILE A 84 -20.23 -1.85 5.08
C ILE A 84 -19.02 -2.35 5.89
N ALA A 85 -18.55 -1.59 6.88
CA ALA A 85 -17.47 -2.02 7.76
C ALA A 85 -17.89 -3.19 8.68
N PRO A 86 -16.91 -4.02 9.10
CA PRO A 86 -17.10 -4.96 10.21
C PRO A 86 -17.67 -4.26 11.44
N SER A 87 -18.54 -4.96 12.19
CA SER A 87 -19.34 -4.34 13.26
C SER A 87 -18.50 -3.72 14.37
N ASP A 88 -17.38 -4.34 14.71
CA ASP A 88 -16.40 -3.90 15.70
C ASP A 88 -15.61 -2.66 15.26
N GLN A 89 -15.39 -2.49 13.95
CA GLN A 89 -14.65 -1.35 13.38
C GLN A 89 -15.56 -0.21 12.90
N ARG A 90 -16.86 -0.46 12.69
CA ARG A 90 -17.83 0.50 12.11
C ARG A 90 -17.85 1.86 12.80
N LYS A 91 -17.76 1.87 14.14
CA LYS A 91 -17.72 3.14 14.90
C LYS A 91 -16.51 3.99 14.53
N ALA A 92 -15.35 3.38 14.35
CA ALA A 92 -14.13 4.10 13.96
C ALA A 92 -14.25 4.64 12.53
N TYR A 93 -14.78 3.84 11.59
CA TYR A 93 -15.00 4.31 10.22
C TYR A 93 -16.03 5.44 10.13
N ARG A 94 -17.11 5.42 10.92
CA ARG A 94 -18.05 6.56 11.01
C ARG A 94 -17.32 7.84 11.42
N GLN A 95 -16.49 7.79 12.45
CA GLN A 95 -15.72 8.96 12.90
C GLN A 95 -14.75 9.48 11.83
N LEU A 96 -14.09 8.58 11.10
CA LEU A 96 -13.20 8.95 9.99
C LEU A 96 -13.98 9.52 8.80
N SER A 97 -15.13 8.92 8.47
CA SER A 97 -16.01 9.35 7.38
C SER A 97 -16.50 10.78 7.58
N GLU A 98 -16.85 11.17 8.82
CA GLU A 98 -17.23 12.55 9.14
C GLU A 98 -16.12 13.56 8.79
N LYS A 99 -14.85 13.25 9.08
CA LYS A 99 -13.70 14.07 8.69
C LYS A 99 -13.43 14.02 7.18
N TRP A 100 -13.76 12.90 6.55
CA TRP A 100 -13.53 12.65 5.14
C TRP A 100 -14.52 13.36 4.21
N LYS A 101 -15.71 13.75 4.70
CA LYS A 101 -16.81 14.28 3.88
C LYS A 101 -16.40 15.37 2.89
N GLU A 102 -15.56 16.32 3.32
CA GLU A 102 -15.09 17.43 2.48
C GLU A 102 -14.05 17.00 1.44
N ASN A 103 -13.35 15.90 1.70
CA ASN A 103 -12.30 15.33 0.85
C ASN A 103 -12.75 14.08 0.10
N LYS A 104 -14.07 13.86 -0.01
CA LYS A 104 -14.63 12.63 -0.58
C LYS A 104 -14.14 12.41 -2.01
N ILE A 105 -13.38 11.33 -2.20
CA ILE A 105 -12.90 10.93 -3.52
C ILE A 105 -13.93 10.03 -4.21
N ASN A 106 -14.49 10.52 -5.32
CA ASN A 106 -15.43 9.77 -6.17
C ASN A 106 -14.78 9.21 -7.45
N LYS A 107 -13.58 9.69 -7.79
CA LYS A 107 -12.79 9.23 -8.95
C LYS A 107 -11.32 9.17 -8.56
N ILE A 108 -10.65 8.10 -8.97
CA ILE A 108 -9.21 7.90 -8.75
C ILE A 108 -8.53 7.59 -10.07
N SER A 109 -7.28 8.02 -10.21
CA SER A 109 -6.43 7.63 -11.32
C SER A 109 -5.92 6.21 -11.09
N CYS A 110 -6.15 5.34 -12.07
CA CYS A 110 -5.70 3.95 -12.04
C CYS A 110 -4.86 3.63 -13.27
N CYS A 111 -3.91 2.71 -13.12
CA CYS A 111 -3.21 2.08 -14.23
C CYS A 111 -3.99 0.83 -14.65
N ILE A 112 -4.49 0.83 -15.89
CA ILE A 112 -5.15 -0.34 -16.48
C ILE A 112 -4.07 -1.26 -17.06
N LEU A 113 -3.95 -2.46 -16.50
CA LEU A 113 -3.08 -3.52 -16.96
C LEU A 113 -3.84 -4.44 -17.92
N ASN A 114 -3.12 -5.07 -18.84
CA ASN A 114 -3.73 -5.88 -19.91
C ASN A 114 -4.58 -7.02 -19.38
N ASN A 115 -4.03 -7.81 -18.45
CA ASN A 115 -4.71 -8.93 -17.81
C ASN A 115 -3.97 -9.32 -16.52
N ARG A 116 -4.51 -10.30 -15.79
CA ARG A 116 -3.95 -10.78 -14.53
C ARG A 116 -2.56 -11.38 -14.67
N ASP A 117 -2.28 -12.12 -15.73
CA ASP A 117 -0.95 -12.72 -15.90
C ASP A 117 0.11 -11.65 -16.18
N ALA A 118 -0.22 -10.64 -16.98
CA ALA A 118 0.62 -9.49 -17.23
C ALA A 118 0.83 -8.62 -15.97
N SER A 119 -0.06 -8.66 -14.98
CA SER A 119 0.12 -7.93 -13.72
C SER A 119 1.10 -8.62 -12.77
N LYS A 120 1.21 -9.96 -12.81
CA LYS A 120 2.05 -10.75 -11.89
C LYS A 120 3.50 -10.24 -11.80
N VAL A 121 4.14 -9.96 -12.93
CA VAL A 121 5.53 -9.48 -12.96
C VAL A 121 5.71 -8.15 -12.20
N TRP A 122 4.71 -7.27 -12.24
CA TRP A 122 4.76 -5.99 -11.54
C TRP A 122 4.45 -6.14 -10.06
N LEU A 123 3.46 -6.98 -9.73
CA LEU A 123 3.13 -7.30 -8.34
C LEU A 123 4.30 -7.96 -7.62
N GLU A 124 5.02 -8.88 -8.28
CA GLU A 124 6.22 -9.52 -7.74
C GLU A 124 7.32 -8.49 -7.44
N ARG A 125 7.56 -7.53 -8.34
CA ARG A 125 8.56 -6.48 -8.12
C ARG A 125 8.17 -5.48 -7.02
N LEU A 126 6.87 -5.26 -6.83
CA LEU A 126 6.35 -4.32 -5.82
C LEU A 126 6.29 -4.93 -4.42
N HIS A 127 5.85 -6.19 -4.30
CA HIS A 127 5.58 -6.85 -3.02
C HIS A 127 6.60 -7.93 -2.64
N GLY A 128 7.30 -8.49 -3.62
CA GLY A 128 8.33 -9.48 -3.41
C GLY A 128 9.61 -8.87 -2.84
N ASP A 129 10.64 -9.69 -2.77
CA ASP A 129 11.96 -9.25 -2.32
C ASP A 129 12.62 -8.34 -3.36
N SER A 130 13.72 -7.70 -2.97
CA SER A 130 14.43 -6.77 -3.84
C SER A 130 14.91 -7.38 -5.17
N ASN A 131 14.91 -8.71 -5.32
CA ASN A 131 15.24 -9.43 -6.56
C ASN A 131 16.51 -8.89 -7.24
N GLY A 132 17.61 -8.78 -6.48
CA GLY A 132 18.88 -8.25 -6.99
C GLY A 132 18.85 -6.77 -7.42
N GLY A 133 17.86 -6.01 -6.97
CA GLY A 133 17.67 -4.59 -7.30
C GLY A 133 16.52 -4.30 -8.27
N ILE A 134 15.84 -5.33 -8.78
CA ILE A 134 14.67 -5.18 -9.68
C ILE A 134 13.42 -4.76 -8.89
N GLY A 135 13.26 -5.27 -7.67
CA GLY A 135 12.14 -4.98 -6.78
C GLY A 135 12.42 -3.81 -5.82
N ARG A 136 11.38 -3.35 -5.12
CA ARG A 136 11.51 -2.28 -4.13
C ARG A 136 12.40 -2.74 -2.97
N LYS A 137 13.50 -2.01 -2.72
CA LYS A 137 14.36 -2.25 -1.55
C LYS A 137 13.85 -1.45 -0.35
N LYS A 138 13.51 -2.13 0.74
CA LYS A 138 13.22 -1.48 2.02
C LYS A 138 14.47 -0.78 2.53
N TRP A 139 14.29 0.41 3.11
CA TRP A 139 15.38 1.06 3.81
C TRP A 139 15.88 0.20 4.97
N ASP A 140 17.19 0.11 5.10
CA ASP A 140 17.84 -0.44 6.29
C ASP A 140 17.69 0.52 7.49
N ALA A 141 18.18 0.10 8.65
CA ALA A 141 18.05 0.87 9.89
C ALA A 141 18.73 2.25 9.78
N GLU A 142 19.88 2.30 9.12
CA GLU A 142 20.68 3.52 8.98
C GLU A 142 19.99 4.53 8.05
N GLN A 143 19.50 4.06 6.91
CA GLN A 143 18.74 4.86 5.96
C GLN A 143 17.46 5.42 6.59
N LYS A 144 16.77 4.62 7.41
CA LYS A 144 15.62 5.10 8.18
C LYS A 144 16.00 6.19 9.17
N GLU A 145 17.11 6.02 9.90
CA GLU A 145 17.58 7.01 10.87
C GLU A 145 17.96 8.35 10.20
N ARG A 146 18.66 8.29 9.07
CA ARG A 146 18.98 9.48 8.26
C ARG A 146 17.72 10.20 7.79
N PHE A 147 16.69 9.46 7.37
CA PHE A 147 15.43 10.05 6.89
C PHE A 147 14.60 10.66 8.02
N THR A 148 14.48 9.98 9.16
CA THR A 148 13.68 10.48 10.30
C THR A 148 14.38 11.56 11.09
N GLY A 149 15.68 11.78 10.87
CA GLY A 149 16.48 12.76 11.61
C GLY A 149 16.67 12.39 13.08
N GLY A 150 16.64 11.09 13.40
CA GLY A 150 16.69 10.61 14.78
C GLY A 150 17.93 11.08 15.53
N SER A 151 17.74 11.82 16.63
CA SER A 151 18.83 12.40 17.43
C SER A 151 19.66 11.37 18.21
N ARG A 152 19.20 10.12 18.30
CA ARG A 152 19.75 9.13 19.23
C ARG A 152 21.10 8.56 18.77
N ASN A 153 21.30 8.31 17.48
CA ASN A 153 22.60 7.89 16.94
C ASN A 153 23.16 8.85 15.90
N ALA A 154 22.62 10.07 15.75
CA ALA A 154 23.12 11.06 14.80
C ALA A 154 24.63 11.34 14.96
N ILE A 155 25.13 11.37 16.20
CA ILE A 155 26.58 11.54 16.48
C ILE A 155 27.35 10.29 16.06
N ALA A 156 26.84 9.09 16.34
CA ALA A 156 27.50 7.84 15.93
C ALA A 156 27.55 7.71 14.40
N LEU A 157 26.46 8.01 13.71
CA LEU A 157 26.41 8.11 12.23
C LEU A 157 27.42 9.12 11.70
N ALA A 158 27.51 10.32 12.28
CA ALA A 158 28.46 11.34 11.86
C ALA A 158 29.93 10.88 12.08
N VAL A 159 30.21 10.16 13.17
CA VAL A 159 31.52 9.59 13.44
C VAL A 159 31.86 8.48 12.44
N PHE A 160 30.93 7.59 12.12
CA PHE A 160 31.11 6.56 11.08
C PHE A 160 31.37 7.20 9.71
N ASP A 161 30.57 8.18 9.30
CA ASP A 161 30.73 8.90 8.04
C ASP A 161 32.08 9.63 7.95
N TYR A 162 32.55 10.20 9.06
CA TYR A 162 33.86 10.84 9.14
C TYR A 162 35.01 9.82 9.04
N ALA A 163 34.94 8.71 9.78
CA ALA A 163 35.95 7.66 9.77
C ALA A 163 36.08 6.99 8.39
N GLU A 164 34.97 6.77 7.71
CA GLU A 164 34.93 6.22 6.34
C GLU A 164 35.51 7.20 5.32
N LYS A 165 35.04 8.46 5.31
CA LYS A 165 35.48 9.46 4.30
C LYS A 165 36.89 10.00 4.50
N LYS A 166 37.33 10.19 5.74
CA LYS A 166 38.58 10.88 6.05
C LYS A 166 39.70 9.95 6.47
N MET A 167 39.38 8.83 7.11
CA MET A 167 40.39 7.96 7.70
C MET A 167 40.55 6.61 6.96
N LYS A 168 39.60 6.23 6.07
CA LYS A 168 39.62 4.96 5.31
C LYS A 168 39.79 3.70 6.18
N VAL A 169 39.46 3.77 7.46
CA VAL A 169 39.70 2.68 8.44
C VAL A 169 38.56 1.68 8.53
N LEU A 170 37.41 2.00 7.93
CA LEU A 170 36.22 1.15 7.90
C LEU A 170 35.90 0.81 6.45
N THR A 171 35.77 -0.48 6.15
CA THR A 171 35.26 -0.95 4.86
C THR A 171 33.74 -1.08 4.91
N GLU A 172 33.05 -0.98 3.77
CA GLU A 172 31.59 -1.18 3.68
C GLU A 172 31.12 -2.53 4.27
N GLU A 173 32.01 -3.53 4.30
CA GLU A 173 31.78 -4.85 4.88
C GLU A 173 31.74 -4.85 6.41
N GLN A 174 32.58 -4.03 7.05
CA GLN A 174 32.62 -3.87 8.51
C GLN A 174 31.41 -3.07 9.03
N ARG A 175 30.72 -2.33 8.15
CA ARG A 175 29.51 -1.56 8.47
C ARG A 175 28.23 -2.40 8.52
N LYS A 176 28.23 -3.59 7.92
CA LYS A 176 27.04 -4.45 7.76
C LYS A 176 26.85 -5.51 8.86
N LYS A 177 27.78 -5.63 9.81
CA LYS A 177 27.69 -6.53 10.98
C LYS A 177 27.08 -5.81 12.17
#